data_AF-A0A328YHP4-F1
#
_entry.id   AF-A0A328YHP4-F1
#
_cell.length_a   1.000
_cell.length_b   1.000
_cell.length_c   1.000
_cell.angle_alpha   90.00
_cell.angle_beta   90.00
_cell.angle_gamma   90.00
#
_symmetry.space_group_name_H-M   'P 1'
#
loop_
_entity.id
_entity.type
_entity.pdbx_description
1 polymer ?
#
loop_
_entity_poly.entity_id
_entity_poly.type
_entity_poly.pdbx_seq_one_letter_code
_entity_poly.pdbx_strand_id
1 'polypeptide(L)'
;MIESVTLVTKEILKRCDFQLKNHKVVFDSDDFFTKNNSLDFIIVFKFPIKKFRNHDYQWVDCKTSRIANEFCPKIIQLDDGTMIQANTALGFWEISPKTPCVLYWRFNPEFSKPITQYQGKQNNKKIVQAVSPIKSKVSPELLITNGYAVEFSRSKIPFVPVVCFTDHCDFDTKENLKLQRELFHKTGIKITKGFFLNHFSKREDNASLQNDRDELMKWSDEGHELCYHSLSQSIKSDQESFEDFSSFQPPLDDITTWIDHGYQPYNFSLFKNSLISEKHYETVLHQKNIQVLWNYIDSGTATLGVINQCNPQHFTLKSFWNGTKNRSLVQRIQLMIKNIIFHFYNDELLILKYKSTATNFKKIFFQKKIRYITPLILNLIQISAKIFHVFLHWNENQKKPYTFAKYCPILFKHTLHEKEFYVFQTLEMIDFKQALSPRNIDLFIKEKGVFIAHTYFSVPMEYHEGRMFVNMNVIDNEVSKNFEFLGEKIKNRDIWNPTIQELVAYWSNFEKVILDVDYQGTIFVKNKTDLIYIRINIEK
;
A
#
# COMPACT_ATOMS: atom_id res chain seq x y z
N MET A 1 7.44 -31.14 18.45
CA MET A 1 7.09 -29.73 18.20
C MET A 1 6.09 -29.61 17.05
N ILE A 2 6.43 -29.99 15.82
CA ILE A 2 5.50 -30.00 14.67
C ILE A 2 4.83 -31.38 14.56
N GLU A 3 3.54 -31.40 14.26
CA GLU A 3 2.72 -32.61 14.01
C GLU A 3 2.60 -32.92 12.52
N SER A 4 2.34 -31.88 11.72
CA SER A 4 2.22 -32.03 10.27
C SER A 4 2.52 -30.72 9.55
N VAL A 5 2.93 -30.86 8.30
CA VAL A 5 3.06 -29.78 7.34
C VAL A 5 2.28 -30.20 6.10
N THR A 6 1.40 -29.32 5.63
CA THR A 6 0.61 -29.56 4.42
C THR A 6 0.83 -28.41 3.45
N LEU A 7 1.24 -28.74 2.24
CA LEU A 7 1.31 -27.81 1.13
C LEU A 7 -0.04 -27.75 0.42
N VAL A 8 -0.52 -26.53 0.18
CA VAL A 8 -1.75 -26.23 -0.55
C VAL A 8 -1.42 -25.34 -1.73
N THR A 9 -1.88 -25.73 -2.91
CA THR A 9 -1.92 -24.91 -4.13
C THR A 9 -3.34 -24.93 -4.68
N LYS A 10 -3.60 -24.28 -5.82
CA LYS A 10 -4.91 -24.38 -6.48
C LYS A 10 -5.28 -25.80 -6.92
N GLU A 11 -4.29 -26.62 -7.22
CA GLU A 11 -4.47 -27.94 -7.84
C GLU A 11 -4.14 -29.09 -6.90
N ILE A 12 -3.29 -28.85 -5.90
CA ILE A 12 -2.67 -29.88 -5.08
C ILE A 12 -2.87 -29.57 -3.60
N LEU A 13 -3.29 -30.59 -2.85
CA LEU A 13 -3.20 -30.68 -1.40
C LEU A 13 -2.29 -31.85 -1.07
N LYS A 14 -1.09 -31.60 -0.54
CA LYS A 14 -0.08 -32.63 -0.28
C LYS A 14 0.47 -32.50 1.13
N ARG A 15 0.50 -33.61 1.88
CA ARG A 15 1.27 -33.68 3.13
C ARG A 15 2.76 -33.67 2.78
N CYS A 16 3.51 -32.74 3.37
CA CYS A 16 4.95 -32.62 3.21
C CYS A 16 5.66 -33.36 4.33
N ASP A 17 6.67 -34.15 3.97
CA ASP A 17 7.64 -34.62 4.93
C ASP A 17 8.53 -33.44 5.36
N PHE A 18 8.97 -33.48 6.61
CA PHE A 18 9.87 -32.48 7.16
C PHE A 18 10.93 -33.14 8.03
N GLN A 19 12.13 -32.55 8.02
CA GLN A 19 13.25 -33.03 8.82
C GLN A 19 13.63 -31.97 9.85
N LEU A 20 13.83 -32.39 11.09
CA LEU A 20 14.45 -31.57 12.13
C LEU A 20 15.95 -31.84 12.14
N LYS A 21 16.76 -30.86 11.78
CA LYS A 21 18.23 -30.92 11.79
C LYS A 21 18.77 -29.67 12.45
N ASN A 22 19.63 -29.77 13.46
CA ASN A 22 20.34 -28.62 14.06
C ASN A 22 19.43 -27.40 14.33
N HIS A 23 18.36 -27.58 15.11
CA HIS A 23 17.38 -26.53 15.42
C HIS A 23 16.61 -25.96 14.22
N LYS A 24 16.54 -26.69 13.11
CA LYS A 24 15.92 -26.22 11.89
C LYS A 24 14.96 -27.26 11.32
N VAL A 25 13.78 -26.81 10.94
CA VAL A 25 12.77 -27.62 10.26
C VAL A 25 12.82 -27.27 8.78
N VAL A 26 13.21 -28.24 7.97
CA VAL A 26 13.28 -28.11 6.51
C VAL A 26 12.09 -28.82 5.89
N PHE A 27 11.37 -28.11 5.01
CA PHE A 27 10.25 -28.66 4.24
C PHE A 27 10.73 -29.13 2.88
N ASP A 28 10.37 -30.36 2.50
CA ASP A 28 10.57 -30.84 1.13
C ASP A 28 9.64 -30.08 0.17
N SER A 29 10.21 -29.08 -0.54
CA SER A 29 9.41 -28.09 -1.30
C SER A 29 10.03 -27.63 -2.62
N ASP A 30 11.18 -28.17 -3.02
CA ASP A 30 12.01 -27.61 -4.10
C ASP A 30 11.30 -27.60 -5.47
N ASP A 31 10.39 -28.55 -5.73
CA ASP A 31 9.64 -28.64 -6.99
C ASP A 31 8.44 -27.67 -7.09
N PHE A 32 7.99 -27.07 -5.99
CA PHE A 32 6.70 -26.36 -5.93
C PHE A 32 6.82 -24.85 -6.10
N PHE A 33 7.96 -24.27 -5.71
CA PHE A 33 8.25 -22.85 -5.80
C PHE A 33 8.38 -22.33 -7.23
N THR A 34 8.84 -23.18 -8.14
CA THR A 34 9.10 -22.80 -9.55
C THR A 34 7.86 -22.88 -10.44
N LYS A 35 6.83 -23.64 -10.03
CA LYS A 35 5.66 -23.95 -10.87
C LYS A 35 4.40 -23.17 -10.50
N ASN A 36 4.34 -22.57 -9.31
CA ASN A 36 3.12 -21.95 -8.78
C ASN A 36 3.30 -20.46 -8.51
N ASN A 37 2.30 -19.67 -8.90
CA ASN A 37 2.22 -18.25 -8.56
C ASN A 37 1.65 -18.01 -7.15
N SER A 38 1.09 -19.04 -6.50
CA SER A 38 0.52 -18.96 -5.15
C SER A 38 0.55 -20.34 -4.49
N LEU A 39 0.93 -20.40 -3.22
CA LEU A 39 0.93 -21.63 -2.41
C LEU A 39 0.89 -21.29 -0.92
N ASP A 40 0.41 -22.21 -0.11
CA ASP A 40 0.37 -22.11 1.35
C ASP A 40 1.01 -23.34 2.01
N PHE A 41 1.83 -23.13 3.04
CA PHE A 41 2.16 -24.16 4.01
C PHE A 41 1.26 -24.02 5.24
N ILE A 42 0.53 -25.09 5.56
CA ILE A 42 -0.22 -25.22 6.80
C ILE A 42 0.64 -26.05 7.75
N ILE A 43 1.20 -25.39 8.76
CA ILE A 43 2.07 -26.00 9.76
C ILE A 43 1.27 -26.18 11.04
N VAL A 44 1.12 -27.42 11.49
CA VAL A 44 0.40 -27.78 12.72
C VAL A 44 1.42 -28.11 13.81
N PHE A 45 1.36 -27.39 14.92
CA PHE A 45 2.19 -27.63 16.10
C PHE A 45 1.47 -28.49 17.14
N LYS A 46 2.23 -29.18 17.98
CA LYS A 46 1.72 -29.91 19.15
C LYS A 46 1.17 -28.98 20.24
N PHE A 47 1.73 -27.77 20.31
CA PHE A 47 1.38 -26.77 21.31
C PHE A 47 0.76 -25.54 20.63
N PRO A 48 -0.21 -24.87 21.28
CA PRO A 48 -0.75 -23.61 20.79
C PRO A 48 0.33 -22.53 20.61
N ILE A 49 0.10 -21.65 19.65
CA ILE A 49 0.89 -20.44 19.45
C ILE A 49 0.43 -19.39 20.47
N LYS A 50 1.27 -19.13 21.47
CA LYS A 50 0.98 -18.24 22.62
C LYS A 50 1.15 -16.77 22.30
N LYS A 51 2.31 -16.42 21.72
CA LYS A 51 2.69 -15.05 21.40
C LYS A 51 3.13 -14.92 19.95
N PHE A 52 2.87 -13.75 19.40
CA PHE A 52 3.23 -13.36 18.05
C PHE A 52 4.03 -12.05 18.11
N ARG A 53 5.11 -11.96 17.34
CA ARG A 53 5.88 -10.71 17.22
C ARG A 53 5.21 -9.82 16.18
N ASN A 54 4.57 -8.75 16.65
CA ASN A 54 3.69 -7.93 15.85
C ASN A 54 4.45 -6.91 14.98
N HIS A 55 3.74 -6.23 14.08
CA HIS A 55 4.30 -5.24 13.16
C HIS A 55 5.01 -4.07 13.86
N ASP A 56 4.65 -3.74 15.10
CA ASP A 56 5.26 -2.70 15.93
C ASP A 56 6.46 -3.21 16.76
N TYR A 57 6.96 -4.41 16.45
CA TYR A 57 8.05 -5.06 17.16
C TYR A 57 7.72 -5.31 18.65
N GLN A 58 6.45 -5.55 18.98
CA GLN A 58 6.03 -5.94 20.32
C GLN A 58 5.52 -7.39 20.34
N TRP A 59 5.68 -8.04 21.49
CA TRP A 59 5.04 -9.34 21.74
C TRP A 59 3.56 -9.13 22.08
N VAL A 60 2.68 -9.79 21.32
CA VAL A 60 1.23 -9.76 21.56
C VAL A 60 0.66 -11.16 21.71
N ASP A 61 -0.48 -11.28 22.39
CA ASP A 61 -1.21 -12.54 22.47
C ASP A 61 -1.90 -12.90 21.13
N CYS A 62 -2.25 -14.18 21.00
CA CYS A 62 -2.93 -14.71 19.82
C CYS A 62 -4.46 -14.81 19.98
N LYS A 63 -5.08 -13.97 20.84
CA LYS A 63 -6.54 -13.98 21.07
C LYS A 63 -7.34 -13.44 19.89
N THR A 64 -6.68 -12.71 18.99
CA THR A 64 -7.22 -12.25 17.71
C THR A 64 -6.33 -12.75 16.59
N SER A 65 -6.86 -12.82 15.37
CA SER A 65 -6.05 -13.17 14.20
C SER A 65 -4.86 -12.22 14.07
N ARG A 66 -3.68 -12.78 13.74
CA ARG A 66 -2.46 -12.01 13.49
C ARG A 66 -1.96 -12.31 12.09
N ILE A 67 -1.39 -11.28 11.46
CA ILE A 67 -0.78 -11.35 10.13
C ILE A 67 0.56 -10.63 10.20
N ALA A 68 1.61 -11.25 9.66
CA ALA A 68 2.88 -10.59 9.36
C ALA A 68 3.12 -10.64 7.85
N ASN A 69 3.27 -9.48 7.22
CA ASN A 69 3.68 -9.36 5.82
C ASN A 69 5.20 -9.49 5.66
N GLU A 70 5.71 -9.26 4.46
CA GLU A 70 7.13 -9.40 4.12
C GLU A 70 8.04 -8.43 4.91
N PHE A 71 7.49 -7.32 5.42
CA PHE A 71 8.19 -6.27 6.16
C PHE A 71 8.00 -6.35 7.68
N CYS A 72 7.32 -7.39 8.17
CA CYS A 72 7.06 -7.62 9.59
C CYS A 72 7.88 -8.81 10.13
N PRO A 73 8.20 -8.82 11.44
CA PRO A 73 8.81 -9.98 12.08
C PRO A 73 7.95 -11.24 11.90
N LYS A 74 8.59 -12.33 11.49
CA LYS A 74 7.98 -13.66 11.42
C LYS A 74 8.54 -14.50 12.56
N ILE A 75 8.10 -14.18 13.77
CA ILE A 75 8.57 -14.79 15.01
C ILE A 75 7.36 -15.11 15.90
N ILE A 76 7.29 -16.33 16.41
CA ILE A 76 6.25 -16.80 17.33
C ILE A 76 6.86 -17.49 18.55
N GLN A 77 6.06 -17.55 19.62
CA GLN A 77 6.31 -18.36 20.81
C GLN A 77 5.18 -19.37 20.98
N LEU A 78 5.49 -20.65 21.14
CA LEU A 78 4.54 -21.69 21.52
C LEU A 78 4.30 -21.71 23.03
N ASP A 79 3.22 -22.37 23.47
CA ASP A 79 2.85 -22.45 24.89
C ASP A 79 3.89 -23.14 25.77
N ASP A 80 4.65 -24.08 25.22
CA ASP A 80 5.76 -24.76 25.91
C ASP A 80 7.03 -23.89 26.02
N GLY A 81 6.98 -22.64 25.53
CA GLY A 81 8.09 -21.69 25.55
C GLY A 81 8.97 -21.72 24.31
N THR A 82 8.80 -22.71 23.42
CA THR A 82 9.56 -22.81 22.17
C THR A 82 9.40 -21.56 21.31
N MET A 83 10.50 -21.04 20.79
CA MET A 83 10.51 -19.92 19.86
C MET A 83 10.82 -20.37 18.44
N ILE A 84 10.11 -19.78 17.48
CA ILE A 84 10.22 -20.13 16.07
C ILE A 84 10.29 -18.86 15.23
N GLN A 85 11.25 -18.81 14.31
CA GLN A 85 11.44 -17.73 13.34
C GLN A 85 11.55 -18.29 11.91
N ALA A 86 10.97 -17.60 10.94
CA ALA A 86 11.20 -17.93 9.52
C ALA A 86 12.65 -17.69 9.12
N ASN A 87 13.22 -18.56 8.28
CA ASN A 87 14.55 -18.35 7.69
C ASN A 87 14.59 -17.21 6.64
N THR A 88 13.45 -16.73 6.18
CA THR A 88 13.33 -15.70 5.15
C THR A 88 12.20 -14.72 5.48
N ALA A 89 12.31 -13.51 4.93
CA ALA A 89 11.26 -12.51 5.03
C ALA A 89 10.10 -12.76 4.04
N LEU A 90 10.25 -13.67 3.07
CA LEU A 90 9.25 -13.92 2.03
C LEU A 90 7.94 -14.51 2.58
N GLY A 91 6.84 -14.14 1.92
CA GLY A 91 5.50 -14.63 2.25
C GLY A 91 4.89 -13.99 3.50
N PHE A 92 3.71 -14.49 3.87
CA PHE A 92 2.87 -13.97 4.94
C PHE A 92 2.68 -15.04 6.00
N TRP A 93 2.84 -14.69 7.27
CA TRP A 93 2.39 -15.53 8.37
C TRP A 93 1.00 -15.10 8.79
N GLU A 94 0.08 -16.06 8.91
CA GLU A 94 -1.27 -15.84 9.41
C GLU A 94 -1.58 -16.88 10.50
N ILE A 95 -2.16 -16.42 11.60
CA ILE A 95 -2.67 -17.28 12.68
C ILE A 95 -4.09 -16.88 13.03
N SER A 96 -4.88 -17.85 13.49
CA SER A 96 -6.28 -17.68 13.85
C SER A 96 -6.54 -18.19 15.27
N PRO A 97 -7.27 -17.45 16.11
CA PRO A 97 -7.65 -17.93 17.44
C PRO A 97 -8.55 -19.16 17.39
N LYS A 98 -9.19 -19.45 16.24
CA LYS A 98 -10.02 -20.65 16.05
C LYS A 98 -9.19 -21.92 15.85
N THR A 99 -7.93 -21.77 15.45
CA THR A 99 -7.00 -22.87 15.17
C THR A 99 -5.65 -22.53 15.82
N PRO A 100 -5.57 -22.53 17.16
CA PRO A 100 -4.46 -21.91 17.88
C PRO A 100 -3.11 -22.63 17.69
N CYS A 101 -3.12 -23.89 17.26
CA CYS A 101 -1.93 -24.68 16.95
C CYS A 101 -1.48 -24.58 15.48
N VAL A 102 -2.12 -23.75 14.66
CA VAL A 102 -1.88 -23.71 13.21
C VAL A 102 -1.25 -22.38 12.80
N LEU A 103 -0.10 -22.47 12.11
CA LEU A 103 0.51 -21.38 11.37
C LEU A 103 0.29 -21.57 9.87
N TYR A 104 -0.29 -20.57 9.23
CA TYR A 104 -0.37 -20.49 7.78
C TYR A 104 0.81 -19.65 7.28
N TRP A 105 1.72 -20.25 6.50
CA TRP A 105 2.75 -19.52 5.77
C TRP A 105 2.36 -19.45 4.30
N ARG A 106 1.84 -18.29 3.91
CA ARG A 106 1.19 -18.07 2.61
C ARG A 106 2.11 -17.32 1.66
N PHE A 107 2.15 -17.74 0.41
CA PHE A 107 2.90 -17.07 -0.65
C PHE A 107 1.92 -16.59 -1.72
N ASN A 108 1.86 -15.28 -1.90
CA ASN A 108 0.93 -14.61 -2.81
C ASN A 108 -0.55 -15.01 -2.60
N PRO A 109 -1.11 -15.01 -1.36
CA PRO A 109 -2.53 -15.28 -1.17
C PRO A 109 -3.40 -14.22 -1.86
N GLU A 110 -4.66 -14.53 -2.10
CA GLU A 110 -5.61 -13.60 -2.73
C GLU A 110 -5.63 -12.23 -2.01
N PHE A 111 -5.59 -11.15 -2.81
CA PHE A 111 -5.55 -9.75 -2.36
C PHE A 111 -4.28 -9.30 -1.64
N SER A 112 -3.24 -10.13 -1.56
CA SER A 112 -1.93 -9.72 -0.99
C SER A 112 -1.03 -8.92 -1.93
N LYS A 113 -1.32 -8.93 -3.24
CA LYS A 113 -0.61 -8.14 -4.26
C LYS A 113 -1.61 -7.67 -5.32
N PRO A 114 -2.60 -6.84 -4.94
CA PRO A 114 -3.69 -6.47 -5.82
C PRO A 114 -3.25 -5.41 -6.84
N ILE A 115 -3.69 -5.55 -8.08
CA ILE A 115 -3.43 -4.62 -9.18
C ILE A 115 -4.76 -4.18 -9.79
N THR A 116 -4.90 -2.89 -10.05
CA THR A 116 -6.03 -2.37 -10.83
C THR A 116 -5.79 -2.61 -12.31
N GLN A 117 -6.75 -3.26 -12.97
CA GLN A 117 -6.80 -3.39 -14.42
C GLN A 117 -8.19 -2.96 -14.91
N TYR A 118 -8.23 -1.98 -15.80
CA TYR A 118 -9.45 -1.60 -16.51
C TYR A 118 -9.68 -2.54 -17.69
N GLN A 119 -10.96 -2.88 -17.94
CA GLN A 119 -11.35 -3.79 -19.02
C GLN A 119 -12.49 -3.25 -19.89
N GLY A 120 -12.35 -3.45 -21.20
CA GLY A 120 -13.37 -3.15 -22.21
C GLY A 120 -13.61 -1.66 -22.46
N LYS A 121 -14.49 -1.35 -23.41
CA LYS A 121 -14.76 0.04 -23.88
C LYS A 121 -15.33 0.97 -22.80
N GLN A 122 -15.85 0.41 -21.71
CA GLN A 122 -16.42 1.16 -20.59
C GLN A 122 -15.40 1.42 -19.47
N ASN A 123 -14.16 0.93 -19.61
CA ASN A 123 -13.12 0.99 -18.58
C ASN A 123 -13.64 0.50 -17.22
N ASN A 124 -14.20 -0.71 -17.21
CA ASN A 124 -14.68 -1.32 -15.98
C ASN A 124 -13.47 -1.72 -15.13
N LYS A 125 -13.38 -1.19 -13.89
CA LYS A 125 -12.30 -1.54 -12.96
C LYS A 125 -12.41 -3.01 -12.56
N LYS A 126 -11.30 -3.74 -12.68
CA LYS A 126 -11.14 -5.10 -12.15
C LYS A 126 -9.90 -5.14 -11.29
N ILE A 127 -10.00 -5.78 -10.12
CA ILE A 127 -8.82 -6.08 -9.31
C ILE A 127 -8.32 -7.48 -9.67
N VAL A 128 -7.05 -7.58 -10.00
CA VAL A 128 -6.36 -8.83 -10.32
C VAL A 128 -5.17 -9.02 -9.37
N GLN A 129 -4.69 -10.26 -9.25
CA GLN A 129 -3.48 -10.54 -8.49
C GLN A 129 -2.25 -10.27 -9.36
N ALA A 130 -1.18 -9.72 -8.76
CA ALA A 130 0.11 -9.61 -9.43
C ALA A 130 0.63 -10.97 -9.87
N VAL A 131 1.10 -11.03 -11.12
CA VAL A 131 2.01 -12.08 -11.59
C VAL A 131 3.34 -11.84 -10.91
N SER A 132 3.70 -12.67 -9.93
CA SER A 132 4.92 -12.56 -9.15
C SER A 132 5.39 -13.99 -8.86
N PRO A 133 6.19 -14.60 -9.76
CA PRO A 133 6.75 -15.92 -9.52
C PRO A 133 7.47 -15.95 -8.17
N ILE A 134 7.32 -17.03 -7.42
CA ILE A 134 7.92 -17.13 -6.09
C ILE A 134 9.41 -17.48 -6.25
N LYS A 135 10.24 -16.45 -6.43
CA LYS A 135 11.69 -16.58 -6.60
C LYS A 135 12.38 -16.54 -5.23
N SER A 136 12.45 -17.70 -4.57
CA SER A 136 13.27 -17.83 -3.36
C SER A 136 14.63 -18.42 -3.68
N LYS A 137 15.69 -17.87 -3.05
CA LYS A 137 17.04 -18.46 -3.10
C LYS A 137 17.20 -19.64 -2.14
N VAL A 138 16.27 -19.79 -1.20
CA VAL A 138 16.27 -20.82 -0.17
C VAL A 138 14.88 -21.39 0.02
N SER A 139 14.77 -22.67 0.30
CA SER A 139 13.49 -23.28 0.66
C SER A 139 13.03 -22.67 2.01
N PRO A 140 11.73 -22.43 2.23
CA PRO A 140 11.25 -21.91 3.51
C PRO A 140 11.51 -22.92 4.62
N GLU A 141 12.03 -22.43 5.73
CA GLU A 141 12.43 -23.24 6.87
C GLU A 141 12.02 -22.52 8.16
N LEU A 142 11.72 -23.31 9.20
CA LEU A 142 11.49 -22.78 10.54
C LEU A 142 12.75 -22.98 11.38
N LEU A 143 13.29 -21.87 11.88
CA LEU A 143 14.43 -21.83 12.79
C LEU A 143 13.90 -21.84 14.23
N ILE A 144 14.37 -22.79 15.02
CA ILE A 144 14.03 -22.94 16.43
C ILE A 144 15.15 -22.29 17.24
N THR A 145 14.79 -21.44 18.19
CA THR A 145 15.78 -20.79 19.07
C THR A 145 15.33 -20.84 20.52
N ASN A 146 16.31 -20.84 21.42
CA ASN A 146 16.08 -20.74 22.87
C ASN A 146 16.64 -19.42 23.44
N GLY A 147 17.19 -18.52 22.61
CA GLY A 147 17.90 -17.33 23.11
C GLY A 147 17.59 -16.05 22.35
N TYR A 148 17.87 -16.01 21.05
CA TYR A 148 17.80 -14.78 20.26
C TYR A 148 17.09 -14.98 18.93
N ALA A 149 16.22 -14.02 18.62
CA ALA A 149 15.66 -13.84 17.29
C ALA A 149 16.26 -12.59 16.62
N VAL A 150 16.21 -12.53 15.28
CA VAL A 150 16.70 -11.39 14.51
C VAL A 150 15.53 -10.57 13.97
N GLU A 151 15.55 -9.26 14.20
CA GLU A 151 14.55 -8.35 13.64
C GLU A 151 15.20 -7.35 12.68
N PHE A 152 14.53 -7.09 11.57
CA PHE A 152 14.97 -6.12 10.57
C PHE A 152 14.19 -4.82 10.70
N SER A 153 14.90 -3.71 10.63
CA SER A 153 14.29 -2.40 10.62
C SER A 153 13.75 -2.06 9.23
N ARG A 154 12.50 -1.59 9.19
CA ARG A 154 11.88 -1.00 8.00
C ARG A 154 12.47 0.36 7.60
N SER A 155 13.41 0.90 8.38
CA SER A 155 13.94 2.24 8.19
C SER A 155 15.46 2.30 8.28
N LYS A 156 16.08 3.25 7.54
CA LYS A 156 17.52 3.55 7.65
C LYS A 156 17.91 4.17 8.99
N ILE A 157 16.95 4.73 9.70
CA ILE A 157 17.08 5.06 11.11
C ILE A 157 16.54 3.85 11.88
N PRO A 158 17.30 3.18 12.76
CA PRO A 158 16.86 1.92 13.34
C PRO A 158 15.50 1.99 14.07
N PHE A 159 14.55 1.16 13.65
CA PHE A 159 13.26 0.92 14.31
C PHE A 159 12.45 2.20 14.58
N VAL A 160 12.35 3.06 13.57
CA VAL A 160 11.45 4.23 13.58
C VAL A 160 10.37 4.06 12.51
N PRO A 161 9.22 4.74 12.65
CA PRO A 161 8.21 4.82 11.59
C PRO A 161 8.74 5.37 10.25
N VAL A 162 8.01 5.05 9.17
CA VAL A 162 8.32 5.46 7.79
C VAL A 162 7.18 6.28 7.19
N VAL A 163 7.47 7.51 6.80
CA VAL A 163 6.53 8.43 6.15
C VAL A 163 6.95 8.67 4.70
N CYS A 164 6.12 8.29 3.74
CA CYS A 164 6.35 8.57 2.33
C CYS A 164 5.13 9.30 1.75
N PHE A 165 5.37 10.32 0.93
CA PHE A 165 4.31 11.07 0.24
C PHE A 165 4.45 10.90 -1.27
N THR A 166 3.33 10.70 -1.95
CA THR A 166 3.21 10.71 -3.41
C THR A 166 2.13 11.70 -3.80
N ASP A 167 2.44 12.60 -4.73
CA ASP A 167 1.55 13.69 -5.11
C ASP A 167 1.04 13.59 -6.55
N HIS A 168 -0.23 13.93 -6.71
CA HIS A 168 -0.92 14.09 -7.98
C HIS A 168 -0.91 15.56 -8.42
N CYS A 169 -0.28 15.82 -9.57
CA CYS A 169 -0.12 17.16 -10.11
C CYS A 169 -1.33 17.68 -10.91
N ASP A 170 -2.48 16.99 -10.89
CA ASP A 170 -3.70 17.38 -11.62
C ASP A 170 -4.11 18.84 -11.41
N PHE A 171 -3.79 19.39 -10.23
CA PHE A 171 -4.20 20.73 -9.82
C PHE A 171 -3.06 21.72 -9.66
N ASP A 172 -1.84 21.32 -9.98
CA ASP A 172 -0.70 22.21 -9.82
C ASP A 172 -0.79 23.39 -10.79
N THR A 173 -0.45 24.56 -10.28
CA THR A 173 -0.12 25.75 -11.05
C THR A 173 1.30 26.14 -10.70
N LYS A 174 1.92 27.01 -11.50
CA LYS A 174 3.28 27.50 -11.21
C LYS A 174 3.39 28.09 -9.80
N GLU A 175 2.38 28.83 -9.36
CA GLU A 175 2.33 29.49 -8.06
C GLU A 175 2.21 28.50 -6.91
N ASN A 176 1.23 27.59 -6.97
CA ASN A 176 1.02 26.64 -5.88
C ASN A 176 2.13 25.59 -5.81
N LEU A 177 2.77 25.27 -6.94
CA LEU A 177 3.94 24.40 -7.02
C LEU A 177 5.09 25.00 -6.22
N LYS A 178 5.34 26.29 -6.39
CA LYS A 178 6.36 27.01 -5.61
C LYS A 178 6.05 27.04 -4.11
N LEU A 179 4.81 27.33 -3.74
CA LEU A 179 4.40 27.40 -2.33
C LEU A 179 4.51 26.05 -1.62
N GLN A 180 4.15 24.96 -2.29
CA GLN A 180 4.33 23.61 -1.75
C GLN A 180 5.82 23.32 -1.50
N ARG A 181 6.69 23.58 -2.48
CA ARG A 181 8.14 23.36 -2.36
C ARG A 181 8.71 24.12 -1.16
N GLU A 182 8.37 25.41 -1.03
CA GLU A 182 8.85 26.25 0.07
C GLU A 182 8.42 25.74 1.44
N LEU A 183 7.19 25.23 1.59
CA LEU A 183 6.74 24.58 2.83
C LEU A 183 7.57 23.32 3.13
N PHE A 184 7.77 22.46 2.14
CA PHE A 184 8.50 21.21 2.31
C PHE A 184 9.98 21.44 2.62
N HIS A 185 10.60 22.41 1.94
CA HIS A 185 11.96 22.87 2.25
C HIS A 185 12.08 23.34 3.70
N LYS A 186 11.19 24.22 4.15
CA LYS A 186 11.18 24.74 5.53
C LYS A 186 11.05 23.61 6.56
N THR A 187 10.17 22.65 6.29
CA THR A 187 9.87 21.54 7.19
C THR A 187 10.89 20.39 7.10
N GLY A 188 11.72 20.35 6.05
CA GLY A 188 12.68 19.28 5.80
C GLY A 188 12.00 17.97 5.35
N ILE A 189 10.82 18.08 4.74
CA ILE A 189 10.03 16.94 4.27
C ILE A 189 10.33 16.70 2.80
N LYS A 190 10.65 15.46 2.44
CA LYS A 190 10.78 15.01 1.06
C LYS A 190 9.50 14.32 0.61
N ILE A 191 9.21 14.46 -0.67
CA ILE A 191 8.06 13.83 -1.32
C ILE A 191 8.46 13.28 -2.69
N THR A 192 7.60 12.41 -3.23
CA THR A 192 7.63 11.98 -4.62
C THR A 192 6.61 12.82 -5.39
N LYS A 193 7.10 13.82 -6.11
CA LYS A 193 6.30 14.84 -6.81
C LYS A 193 5.96 14.35 -8.21
N GLY A 194 4.67 14.15 -8.48
CA GLY A 194 4.17 13.90 -9.82
C GLY A 194 4.32 15.12 -10.72
N PHE A 195 4.56 14.93 -12.01
CA PHE A 195 4.46 15.97 -13.02
C PHE A 195 3.95 15.39 -14.36
N PHE A 196 3.33 16.24 -15.17
CA PHE A 196 3.08 15.95 -16.59
C PHE A 196 4.29 16.39 -17.42
N LEU A 197 4.76 15.54 -18.32
CA LEU A 197 5.86 15.89 -19.22
C LEU A 197 5.45 17.00 -20.19
N ASN A 198 4.30 16.84 -20.83
CA ASN A 198 3.79 17.70 -21.90
C ASN A 198 2.62 18.55 -21.41
N HIS A 199 2.55 19.80 -21.86
CA HIS A 199 1.40 20.65 -21.62
C HIS A 199 0.28 20.32 -22.61
N PHE A 200 -0.53 19.33 -22.27
CA PHE A 200 -1.80 19.04 -22.94
C PHE A 200 -2.90 18.92 -21.89
N SER A 201 -3.59 20.03 -21.68
CA SER A 201 -4.58 20.21 -20.62
C SER A 201 -5.77 21.05 -21.09
N LYS A 202 -6.92 20.86 -20.44
CA LYS A 202 -8.08 21.77 -20.53
C LYS A 202 -7.89 23.06 -19.72
N ARG A 203 -6.82 23.13 -18.92
CA ARG A 203 -6.45 24.23 -18.03
C ARG A 203 -5.13 24.81 -18.51
N GLU A 204 -5.15 26.07 -18.94
CA GLU A 204 -3.95 26.79 -19.39
C GLU A 204 -2.95 27.00 -18.25
N ASP A 205 -3.43 27.09 -17.02
CA ASP A 205 -2.64 27.31 -15.80
C ASP A 205 -2.03 26.04 -15.21
N ASN A 206 -2.29 24.87 -15.81
CA ASN A 206 -1.79 23.60 -15.29
C ASN A 206 -0.29 23.45 -15.47
N ALA A 207 0.41 23.17 -14.37
CA ALA A 207 1.85 22.99 -14.37
C ALA A 207 2.26 21.75 -15.17
N SER A 208 3.38 21.87 -15.89
CA SER A 208 3.98 20.74 -16.61
C SER A 208 5.47 20.97 -16.75
N LEU A 209 6.24 19.92 -17.03
CA LEU A 209 7.67 20.07 -17.25
C LEU A 209 7.98 20.94 -18.47
N GLN A 210 7.17 20.84 -19.52
CA GLN A 210 7.31 21.66 -20.72
C GLN A 210 7.29 23.16 -20.42
N ASN A 211 6.37 23.62 -19.55
CA ASN A 211 6.16 25.04 -19.28
C ASN A 211 6.87 25.54 -18.01
N ASP A 212 7.06 24.66 -17.03
CA ASP A 212 7.48 25.01 -15.66
C ASP A 212 8.74 24.26 -15.22
N ARG A 213 9.60 23.91 -16.20
CA ARG A 213 10.85 23.17 -15.99
C ARG A 213 11.68 23.74 -14.83
N ASP A 214 11.91 25.04 -14.82
CA ASP A 214 12.79 25.69 -13.85
C ASP A 214 12.31 25.51 -12.41
N GLU A 215 10.99 25.52 -12.19
CA GLU A 215 10.46 25.31 -10.84
C GLU A 215 10.53 23.82 -10.47
N LEU A 216 10.18 22.91 -11.38
CA LEU A 216 10.25 21.47 -11.15
C LEU A 216 11.70 20.97 -10.90
N MET A 217 12.70 21.54 -11.57
CA MET A 217 14.10 21.18 -11.31
C MET A 217 14.53 21.52 -9.88
N LYS A 218 14.04 22.62 -9.30
CA LYS A 218 14.34 22.96 -7.89
C LYS A 218 13.83 21.93 -6.90
N TRP A 219 12.72 21.25 -7.20
CA TRP A 219 12.26 20.13 -6.38
C TRP A 219 13.30 19.02 -6.34
N SER A 220 13.84 18.65 -7.51
CA SER A 220 14.90 17.64 -7.60
C SER A 220 16.17 18.10 -6.86
N ASP A 221 16.59 19.35 -7.03
CA ASP A 221 17.77 19.92 -6.36
C ASP A 221 17.64 19.92 -4.83
N GLU A 222 16.41 20.06 -4.30
CA GLU A 222 16.10 20.00 -2.88
C GLU A 222 15.92 18.56 -2.35
N GLY A 223 16.16 17.56 -3.19
CA GLY A 223 16.16 16.15 -2.83
C GLY A 223 14.78 15.48 -2.88
N HIS A 224 13.79 16.12 -3.51
CA HIS A 224 12.53 15.45 -3.86
C HIS A 224 12.75 14.49 -5.04
N GLU A 225 11.92 13.44 -5.11
CA GLU A 225 11.85 12.61 -6.30
C GLU A 225 10.85 13.23 -7.27
N LEU A 226 11.25 13.44 -8.52
CA LEU A 226 10.32 13.71 -9.61
C LEU A 226 9.83 12.39 -10.19
N CYS A 227 8.52 12.27 -10.44
CA CYS A 227 7.94 11.08 -11.05
C CYS A 227 6.90 11.46 -12.11
N TYR A 228 6.71 10.59 -13.10
CA TYR A 228 5.69 10.82 -14.12
C TYR A 228 4.31 10.62 -13.51
N HIS A 229 3.39 11.55 -13.77
CA HIS A 229 1.97 11.34 -13.53
C HIS A 229 1.22 11.20 -14.86
N SER A 230 1.52 10.12 -15.60
CA SER A 230 1.34 10.07 -17.06
C SER A 230 2.16 11.16 -17.78
N LEU A 231 2.11 11.22 -19.12
CA LEU A 231 2.84 12.23 -19.90
C LEU A 231 2.06 13.53 -20.07
N SER A 232 0.74 13.48 -19.98
CA SER A 232 -0.15 14.63 -20.12
C SER A 232 -1.41 14.47 -19.29
N GLN A 233 -2.05 15.60 -18.96
CA GLN A 233 -3.27 15.59 -18.15
C GLN A 233 -4.51 15.16 -18.94
N SER A 234 -4.68 15.72 -20.13
CA SER A 234 -5.83 15.44 -20.98
C SER A 234 -5.54 14.32 -21.97
N ILE A 235 -6.60 13.64 -22.40
CA ILE A 235 -6.53 12.47 -23.28
C ILE A 235 -6.46 12.94 -24.73
N LYS A 236 -5.40 12.56 -25.44
CA LYS A 236 -5.28 12.73 -26.90
C LYS A 236 -5.98 11.57 -27.62
N SER A 237 -5.93 11.50 -28.95
CA SER A 237 -6.30 10.26 -29.63
C SER A 237 -5.41 9.10 -29.14
N ASP A 238 -5.90 7.86 -29.22
CA ASP A 238 -5.11 6.69 -28.82
C ASP A 238 -3.79 6.64 -29.59
N GLN A 239 -3.82 6.94 -30.89
CA GLN A 239 -2.63 6.97 -31.74
C GLN A 239 -1.61 7.98 -31.22
N GLU A 240 -1.98 9.25 -31.06
CA GLU A 240 -1.08 10.29 -30.53
C GLU A 240 -0.57 9.95 -29.14
N SER A 241 -1.42 9.38 -28.28
CA SER A 241 -1.03 8.99 -26.92
C SER A 241 0.04 7.90 -26.92
N PHE A 242 -0.06 6.91 -27.81
CA PHE A 242 0.95 5.85 -27.94
C PHE A 242 2.21 6.29 -28.66
N GLU A 243 2.09 7.21 -29.61
CA GLU A 243 3.24 7.86 -30.24
C GLU A 243 4.04 8.66 -29.19
N ASP A 244 3.36 9.47 -28.36
CA ASP A 244 3.98 10.16 -27.21
C ASP A 244 4.65 9.16 -26.27
N PHE A 245 3.93 8.11 -25.85
CA PHE A 245 4.46 7.10 -24.94
C PHE A 245 5.67 6.35 -25.50
N SER A 246 5.70 6.05 -26.80
CA SER A 246 6.81 5.32 -27.39
C SER A 246 8.03 6.20 -27.64
N SER A 247 7.83 7.50 -27.90
CA SER A 247 8.88 8.41 -28.35
C SER A 247 9.43 9.35 -27.28
N PHE A 248 8.75 9.53 -26.13
CA PHE A 248 9.18 10.50 -25.12
C PHE A 248 10.60 10.22 -24.64
N GLN A 249 11.35 11.27 -24.36
CA GLN A 249 12.69 11.17 -23.78
C GLN A 249 12.63 11.56 -22.30
N PRO A 250 13.21 10.75 -21.40
CA PRO A 250 13.28 11.13 -20.01
C PRO A 250 14.02 12.46 -19.87
N PRO A 251 13.46 13.42 -19.13
CA PRO A 251 14.09 14.73 -18.95
C PRO A 251 15.26 14.70 -17.95
N LEU A 252 15.34 13.62 -17.17
CA LEU A 252 16.37 13.25 -16.21
C LEU A 252 16.54 11.72 -16.25
N ASP A 253 17.76 11.23 -16.00
CA ASP A 253 18.10 9.81 -16.13
C ASP A 253 17.62 8.95 -14.94
N ASP A 254 17.33 9.58 -13.80
CA ASP A 254 17.05 8.94 -12.52
C ASP A 254 15.56 8.83 -12.16
N ILE A 255 14.66 9.24 -13.07
CA ILE A 255 13.21 9.11 -12.85
C ILE A 255 12.79 7.65 -13.05
N THR A 256 12.54 6.95 -11.94
CA THR A 256 12.19 5.52 -11.94
C THR A 256 10.72 5.22 -11.68
N THR A 257 9.95 6.23 -11.23
CA THR A 257 8.59 6.03 -10.73
C THR A 257 7.54 6.57 -11.70
N TRP A 258 6.47 5.81 -11.88
CA TRP A 258 5.33 6.13 -12.71
C TRP A 258 4.02 6.03 -11.91
N ILE A 259 3.34 7.17 -11.76
CA ILE A 259 2.03 7.30 -11.13
C ILE A 259 0.97 7.40 -12.24
N ASP A 260 0.00 6.50 -12.18
CA ASP A 260 -1.07 6.38 -13.16
C ASP A 260 -2.15 7.47 -13.00
N HIS A 261 -2.47 8.23 -14.06
CA HIS A 261 -3.58 9.20 -14.11
C HIS A 261 -4.97 8.57 -14.40
N GLY A 262 -5.06 7.24 -14.46
CA GLY A 262 -6.29 6.43 -14.59
C GLY A 262 -6.99 6.45 -15.94
N TYR A 263 -6.67 7.38 -16.84
CA TYR A 263 -7.43 7.59 -18.09
C TYR A 263 -6.61 7.59 -19.38
N GLN A 264 -5.28 7.69 -19.31
CA GLN A 264 -4.46 7.64 -20.51
C GLN A 264 -4.33 6.20 -21.02
N PRO A 265 -4.44 5.95 -22.33
CA PRO A 265 -4.48 4.59 -22.85
C PRO A 265 -3.17 3.83 -22.63
N TYR A 266 -2.03 4.50 -22.44
CA TYR A 266 -0.73 3.89 -22.09
C TYR A 266 -0.52 3.70 -20.58
N ASN A 267 -1.48 4.05 -19.74
CA ASN A 267 -1.29 3.91 -18.30
C ASN A 267 -1.26 2.45 -17.87
N PHE A 268 -0.52 2.14 -16.80
CA PHE A 268 -0.33 0.78 -16.29
C PHE A 268 -1.66 0.05 -16.01
N SER A 269 -2.65 0.75 -15.48
CA SER A 269 -3.98 0.22 -15.22
C SER A 269 -4.84 0.02 -16.47
N LEU A 270 -4.51 0.67 -17.60
CA LEU A 270 -5.38 0.75 -18.78
C LEU A 270 -4.77 0.17 -20.06
N PHE A 271 -3.44 0.04 -20.17
CA PHE A 271 -2.77 -0.33 -21.42
C PHE A 271 -3.22 -1.66 -22.01
N LYS A 272 -3.69 -2.60 -21.18
CA LYS A 272 -4.25 -3.89 -21.64
C LYS A 272 -5.55 -3.77 -22.43
N ASN A 273 -6.21 -2.60 -22.42
CA ASN A 273 -7.36 -2.30 -23.27
C ASN A 273 -6.98 -1.78 -24.66
N SER A 274 -5.71 -1.49 -24.88
CA SER A 274 -5.22 -0.89 -26.10
C SER A 274 -4.62 -1.93 -27.05
N LEU A 275 -4.15 -1.45 -28.22
CA LEU A 275 -3.52 -2.29 -29.24
C LEU A 275 -2.04 -2.58 -28.97
N ILE A 276 -1.43 -2.00 -27.93
CA ILE A 276 -0.02 -2.25 -27.64
C ILE A 276 0.19 -3.59 -26.93
N SER A 277 1.20 -4.34 -27.35
CA SER A 277 1.56 -5.60 -26.71
C SER A 277 2.23 -5.36 -25.35
N GLU A 278 2.07 -6.30 -24.42
CA GLU A 278 2.73 -6.23 -23.11
C GLU A 278 4.27 -6.19 -23.23
N LYS A 279 4.83 -6.89 -24.22
CA LYS A 279 6.27 -6.83 -24.55
C LYS A 279 6.72 -5.43 -24.96
N HIS A 280 5.96 -4.76 -25.83
CA HIS A 280 6.27 -3.38 -26.24
C HIS A 280 6.20 -2.44 -25.05
N TYR A 281 5.13 -2.56 -24.25
CA TYR A 281 4.93 -1.76 -23.04
C TYR A 281 6.10 -1.90 -22.06
N GLU A 282 6.48 -3.13 -21.74
CA GLU A 282 7.63 -3.45 -20.89
C GLU A 282 8.93 -2.86 -21.45
N THR A 283 9.16 -3.03 -22.75
CA THR A 283 10.36 -2.52 -23.42
C THR A 283 10.47 -1.01 -23.29
N VAL A 284 9.38 -0.27 -23.52
CA VAL A 284 9.35 1.19 -23.37
C VAL A 284 9.65 1.57 -21.92
N LEU A 285 8.94 1.02 -20.94
CA LEU A 285 9.18 1.34 -19.53
C LEU A 285 10.65 1.10 -19.12
N HIS A 286 11.21 -0.06 -19.49
CA HIS A 286 12.58 -0.40 -19.17
C HIS A 286 13.61 0.49 -19.87
N GLN A 287 13.39 0.84 -21.15
CA GLN A 287 14.25 1.77 -21.89
C GLN A 287 14.24 3.19 -21.29
N LYS A 288 13.14 3.55 -20.60
CA LYS A 288 12.96 4.86 -19.95
C LYS A 288 13.28 4.81 -18.45
N ASN A 289 13.95 3.74 -18.01
CA ASN A 289 14.35 3.51 -16.61
C ASN A 289 13.19 3.46 -15.60
N ILE A 290 11.96 3.21 -16.05
CA ILE A 290 10.82 3.04 -15.14
C ILE A 290 10.87 1.66 -14.51
N GLN A 291 10.84 1.63 -13.18
CA GLN A 291 10.94 0.40 -12.38
C GLN A 291 9.87 0.30 -11.30
N VAL A 292 9.21 1.42 -10.97
CA VAL A 292 8.23 1.52 -9.88
C VAL A 292 6.90 2.05 -10.43
N LEU A 293 5.81 1.34 -10.14
CA LEU A 293 4.47 1.64 -10.64
C LEU A 293 3.48 1.79 -9.48
N TRP A 294 2.54 2.73 -9.59
CA TRP A 294 1.41 2.80 -8.67
C TRP A 294 0.27 1.89 -9.11
N ASN A 295 -0.41 1.20 -8.17
CA ASN A 295 -1.51 0.26 -8.49
C ASN A 295 -2.92 0.84 -8.46
N TYR A 296 -3.11 2.13 -8.16
CA TYR A 296 -4.43 2.78 -8.10
C TYR A 296 -5.38 2.18 -7.03
N ILE A 297 -4.81 1.67 -5.94
CA ILE A 297 -5.54 1.09 -4.81
C ILE A 297 -5.06 1.77 -3.53
N ASP A 298 -6.01 2.20 -2.72
CA ASP A 298 -5.74 2.68 -1.37
C ASP A 298 -6.14 1.64 -0.32
N SER A 299 -5.34 1.49 0.74
CA SER A 299 -5.68 0.65 1.89
C SER A 299 -6.93 1.16 2.63
N GLY A 300 -7.23 2.47 2.50
CA GLY A 300 -8.36 3.17 3.12
C GLY A 300 -8.18 4.68 3.02
N THR A 301 -9.00 5.44 3.75
CA THR A 301 -8.87 6.90 3.92
C THR A 301 -8.27 7.22 5.29
N ALA A 302 -7.25 8.08 5.32
CA ALA A 302 -6.64 8.57 6.54
C ALA A 302 -7.62 9.42 7.37
N THR A 303 -7.65 9.18 8.67
CA THR A 303 -8.37 9.99 9.66
C THR A 303 -7.69 9.80 11.02
N LEU A 304 -8.23 10.40 12.08
CA LEU A 304 -7.67 10.26 13.42
C LEU A 304 -7.65 8.79 13.86
N GLY A 305 -6.47 8.26 14.20
CA GLY A 305 -6.29 6.86 14.57
C GLY A 305 -6.26 5.88 13.38
N VAL A 306 -6.27 6.37 12.14
CA VAL A 306 -6.19 5.55 10.92
C VAL A 306 -5.08 6.11 10.02
N ILE A 307 -3.87 5.60 10.19
CA ILE A 307 -2.68 6.10 9.47
C ILE A 307 -1.61 5.04 9.15
N ASN A 308 -1.66 3.86 9.75
CA ASN A 308 -0.57 2.88 9.70
C ASN A 308 -0.93 1.73 8.76
N GLN A 309 -0.41 1.72 7.54
CA GLN A 309 -0.65 0.67 6.52
C GLN A 309 -0.17 -0.72 6.95
N CYS A 310 0.75 -0.83 7.91
CA CYS A 310 1.16 -2.11 8.50
C CYS A 310 0.18 -2.64 9.57
N ASN A 311 -0.79 -1.83 10.01
CA ASN A 311 -1.77 -2.21 11.02
C ASN A 311 -3.16 -2.40 10.38
N PRO A 312 -3.58 -3.64 10.06
CA PRO A 312 -4.88 -3.89 9.44
C PRO A 312 -6.07 -3.48 10.32
N GLN A 313 -5.86 -3.30 11.64
CA GLN A 313 -6.91 -2.85 12.56
C GLN A 313 -7.24 -1.36 12.41
N HIS A 314 -6.36 -0.57 11.79
CA HIS A 314 -6.66 0.82 11.43
C HIS A 314 -7.69 0.89 10.31
N PHE A 315 -7.71 -0.10 9.41
CA PHE A 315 -8.61 -0.15 8.25
C PHE A 315 -9.82 -1.04 8.52
N THR A 316 -10.60 -0.66 9.53
CA THR A 316 -11.87 -1.31 9.89
C THR A 316 -12.98 -0.28 9.96
N LEU A 317 -14.25 -0.68 9.83
CA LEU A 317 -15.36 0.29 9.90
C LEU A 317 -15.43 0.93 11.30
N LYS A 318 -15.10 0.18 12.36
CA LYS A 318 -15.05 0.70 13.73
C LYS A 318 -13.99 1.79 13.89
N SER A 319 -12.77 1.56 13.39
CA SER A 319 -11.68 2.52 13.49
C SER A 319 -12.00 3.80 12.71
N PHE A 320 -12.52 3.67 11.49
CA PHE A 320 -12.94 4.83 10.69
C PHE A 320 -14.09 5.63 11.32
N TRP A 321 -15.10 4.96 11.88
CA TRP A 321 -16.19 5.64 12.61
C TRP A 321 -15.71 6.42 13.83
N ASN A 322 -14.68 5.89 14.50
CA ASN A 322 -14.07 6.54 15.65
C ASN A 322 -13.17 7.71 15.26
N GLY A 323 -12.47 7.61 14.13
CA GLY A 323 -11.63 8.70 13.62
C GLY A 323 -12.43 9.93 13.17
N THR A 324 -13.63 9.70 12.65
CA THR A 324 -14.53 10.76 12.17
C THR A 324 -15.39 11.40 13.28
N LYS A 325 -15.11 11.16 14.57
CA LYS A 325 -15.93 11.64 15.70
C LYS A 325 -16.11 13.16 15.77
N ASN A 326 -15.15 13.93 15.27
CA ASN A 326 -15.18 15.39 15.30
C ASN A 326 -16.12 16.01 14.25
N ARG A 327 -16.75 15.18 13.40
CA ARG A 327 -17.67 15.62 12.35
C ARG A 327 -19.13 15.49 12.80
N SER A 328 -20.04 16.23 12.16
CA SER A 328 -21.47 16.11 12.44
C SER A 328 -21.99 14.70 12.13
N LEU A 329 -23.07 14.26 12.80
CA LEU A 329 -23.62 12.91 12.61
C LEU A 329 -23.96 12.62 11.13
N VAL A 330 -24.50 13.60 10.41
CA VAL A 330 -24.84 13.48 8.98
C VAL A 330 -23.58 13.25 8.15
N GLN A 331 -22.54 14.06 8.33
CA GLN A 331 -21.26 13.89 7.62
C GLN A 331 -20.63 12.53 7.95
N ARG A 332 -20.67 12.09 9.21
CA ARG A 332 -20.15 10.80 9.63
C ARG A 332 -20.84 9.64 8.91
N ILE A 333 -22.17 9.68 8.80
CA ILE A 333 -22.94 8.67 8.08
C ILE A 333 -22.58 8.69 6.58
N GLN A 334 -22.51 9.87 5.97
CA GLN A 334 -22.13 10.01 4.56
C GLN A 334 -20.74 9.43 4.27
N LEU A 335 -19.75 9.78 5.11
CA LEU A 335 -18.39 9.25 5.00
C LEU A 335 -18.36 7.75 5.27
N MET A 336 -19.13 7.25 6.23
CA MET A 336 -19.22 5.81 6.48
C MET A 336 -19.78 5.06 5.28
N ILE A 337 -20.82 5.58 4.63
CA ILE A 337 -21.38 4.99 3.40
C ILE A 337 -20.33 4.97 2.29
N LYS A 338 -19.62 6.10 2.06
CA LYS A 338 -18.52 6.15 1.09
C LYS A 338 -17.47 5.08 1.44
N ASN A 339 -17.05 5.02 2.70
CA ASN A 339 -16.02 4.08 3.16
C ASN A 339 -16.43 2.60 3.03
N ILE A 340 -17.71 2.28 3.29
CA ILE A 340 -18.27 0.94 3.07
C ILE A 340 -18.15 0.54 1.59
N ILE A 341 -18.50 1.46 0.69
CA ILE A 341 -18.54 1.19 -0.76
C ILE A 341 -17.14 1.12 -1.36
N PHE A 342 -16.30 2.12 -1.08
CA PHE A 342 -15.01 2.30 -1.74
C PHE A 342 -13.87 1.48 -1.13
N HIS A 343 -13.93 1.14 0.16
CA HIS A 343 -12.82 0.44 0.84
C HIS A 343 -13.23 -0.91 1.44
N PHE A 344 -14.34 -0.97 2.19
CA PHE A 344 -14.75 -2.22 2.83
C PHE A 344 -15.18 -3.29 1.81
N TYR A 345 -16.10 -2.95 0.90
CA TYR A 345 -16.44 -3.80 -0.23
C TYR A 345 -15.44 -3.65 -1.36
N ASN A 346 -15.19 -2.40 -1.79
CA ASN A 346 -14.37 -2.07 -2.96
C ASN A 346 -14.75 -2.91 -4.19
N ASP A 347 -16.06 -2.98 -4.44
CA ASP A 347 -16.67 -3.68 -5.57
C ASP A 347 -17.03 -2.67 -6.66
N GLU A 348 -16.53 -2.88 -7.88
CA GLU A 348 -16.70 -1.89 -8.96
C GLU A 348 -18.17 -1.70 -9.34
N LEU A 349 -18.98 -2.76 -9.36
CA LEU A 349 -20.40 -2.64 -9.70
C LEU A 349 -21.13 -1.79 -8.66
N LEU A 350 -20.82 -1.97 -7.37
CA LEU A 350 -21.37 -1.15 -6.30
C LEU A 350 -20.89 0.31 -6.38
N ILE A 351 -19.61 0.53 -6.69
CA ILE A 351 -19.02 1.87 -6.89
C ILE A 351 -19.69 2.58 -8.07
N LEU A 352 -19.85 1.91 -9.21
CA LEU A 352 -20.52 2.46 -10.40
C LEU A 352 -21.98 2.82 -10.10
N LYS A 353 -22.71 1.96 -9.39
CA LYS A 353 -24.07 2.26 -8.93
C LYS A 353 -24.09 3.47 -8.02
N TYR A 354 -23.14 3.58 -7.09
CA TYR A 354 -23.03 4.75 -6.22
C TYR A 354 -22.79 6.05 -7.00
N LYS A 355 -21.82 6.04 -7.93
CA LYS A 355 -21.53 7.18 -8.82
C LYS A 355 -22.75 7.53 -9.69
N SER A 356 -23.44 6.52 -10.21
CA SER A 356 -24.67 6.71 -10.99
C SER A 356 -25.80 7.28 -10.13
N THR A 357 -25.97 6.83 -8.87
CA THR A 357 -26.95 7.38 -7.92
C THR A 357 -26.67 8.85 -7.67
N ALA A 358 -25.43 9.22 -7.35
CA ALA A 358 -25.06 10.62 -7.13
C ALA A 358 -25.30 11.48 -8.38
N THR A 359 -24.95 10.97 -9.56
CA THR A 359 -25.16 11.65 -10.85
C THR A 359 -26.65 11.84 -11.16
N ASN A 360 -27.45 10.78 -10.97
CA ASN A 360 -28.89 10.81 -11.23
C ASN A 360 -29.60 11.73 -10.24
N PHE A 361 -29.22 11.69 -8.96
CA PHE A 361 -29.68 12.64 -7.95
C PHE A 361 -29.41 14.08 -8.42
N LYS A 362 -28.18 14.37 -8.87
CA LYS A 362 -27.84 15.71 -9.36
C LYS A 362 -28.72 16.13 -10.54
N LYS A 363 -28.96 15.22 -11.50
CA LYS A 363 -29.82 15.48 -12.67
C LYS A 363 -31.30 15.70 -12.31
N ILE A 364 -31.81 15.03 -11.28
CA ILE A 364 -33.20 15.20 -10.84
C ILE A 364 -33.35 16.51 -10.08
N PHE A 365 -32.54 16.73 -9.04
CA PHE A 365 -32.76 17.84 -8.11
C PHE A 365 -32.24 19.18 -8.65
N PHE A 366 -31.13 19.19 -9.39
CA PHE A 366 -30.57 20.44 -9.93
C PHE A 366 -30.94 20.69 -11.39
N GLN A 367 -31.14 19.64 -12.20
CA GLN A 367 -31.49 19.78 -13.63
C GLN A 367 -32.97 19.47 -13.95
N LYS A 368 -33.78 19.11 -12.94
CA LYS A 368 -35.22 18.80 -13.07
C LYS A 368 -35.54 17.71 -14.13
N LYS A 369 -34.63 16.75 -14.35
CA LYS A 369 -34.79 15.68 -15.35
C LYS A 369 -35.45 14.43 -14.74
N ILE A 370 -36.78 14.35 -14.81
CA ILE A 370 -37.62 13.29 -14.20
C ILE A 370 -37.27 11.87 -14.70
N ARG A 371 -36.84 11.71 -15.96
CA ARG A 371 -36.47 10.39 -16.53
C ARG A 371 -35.39 9.63 -15.75
N TYR A 372 -34.65 10.30 -14.87
CA TYR A 372 -33.61 9.68 -14.05
C TYR A 372 -34.13 9.14 -12.71
N ILE A 373 -35.41 9.33 -12.36
CA ILE A 373 -36.01 8.83 -11.12
C ILE A 373 -35.95 7.31 -11.05
N THR A 374 -36.40 6.59 -12.08
CA THR A 374 -36.39 5.12 -12.08
C THR A 374 -34.97 4.55 -11.94
N PRO A 375 -33.96 4.99 -12.72
CA PRO A 375 -32.57 4.61 -12.49
C PRO A 375 -32.05 4.96 -11.09
N LEU A 376 -32.45 6.10 -10.52
CA LEU A 376 -32.06 6.47 -9.16
C LEU A 376 -32.60 5.48 -8.13
N ILE A 377 -33.90 5.16 -8.17
CA ILE A 377 -34.55 4.25 -7.21
C ILE A 377 -33.92 2.85 -7.28
N LEU A 378 -33.74 2.30 -8.49
CA LEU A 378 -33.15 0.97 -8.67
C LEU A 378 -31.73 0.88 -8.09
N ASN A 379 -30.88 1.86 -8.40
CA ASN A 379 -29.52 1.88 -7.85
C ASN A 379 -29.54 2.08 -6.33
N LEU A 380 -30.42 2.94 -5.82
CA LEU A 380 -30.55 3.19 -4.39
C LEU A 380 -30.97 1.94 -3.63
N ILE A 381 -31.94 1.16 -4.12
CA ILE A 381 -32.36 -0.10 -3.47
C ILE A 381 -31.17 -1.07 -3.36
N GLN A 382 -30.40 -1.23 -4.44
CA GLN A 382 -29.28 -2.16 -4.46
C GLN A 382 -28.12 -1.73 -3.54
N ILE A 383 -27.81 -0.42 -3.51
CA ILE A 383 -26.81 0.14 -2.60
C ILE A 383 -27.28 0.00 -1.15
N SER A 384 -28.53 0.37 -0.87
CA SER A 384 -29.13 0.31 0.47
C SER A 384 -29.17 -1.12 1.00
N ALA A 385 -29.44 -2.13 0.17
CA ALA A 385 -29.41 -3.53 0.60
C ALA A 385 -28.02 -3.97 1.11
N LYS A 386 -26.95 -3.57 0.39
CA LYS A 386 -25.57 -3.86 0.81
C LYS A 386 -25.19 -3.11 2.08
N ILE A 387 -25.52 -1.83 2.16
CA ILE A 387 -25.26 -1.02 3.36
C ILE A 387 -26.03 -1.56 4.56
N PHE A 388 -27.31 -1.89 4.39
CA PHE A 388 -28.16 -2.45 5.43
C PHE A 388 -27.59 -3.78 5.95
N HIS A 389 -27.10 -4.65 5.06
CA HIS A 389 -26.43 -5.90 5.45
C HIS A 389 -25.20 -5.63 6.34
N VAL A 390 -24.41 -4.58 6.05
CA VAL A 390 -23.27 -4.21 6.89
C VAL A 390 -23.73 -3.84 8.31
N PHE A 391 -24.77 -3.02 8.43
CA PHE A 391 -25.31 -2.59 9.71
C PHE A 391 -26.04 -3.71 10.47
N LEU A 392 -26.74 -4.62 9.76
CA LEU A 392 -27.38 -5.79 10.35
C LEU A 392 -26.35 -6.71 11.02
N HIS A 393 -25.20 -6.90 10.38
CA HIS A 393 -24.09 -7.71 10.90
C HIS A 393 -22.94 -6.83 11.45
N TRP A 394 -23.28 -5.68 12.06
CA TRP A 394 -22.29 -4.69 12.51
C TRP A 394 -21.25 -5.27 13.48
N ASN A 395 -21.66 -6.14 14.40
CA ASN A 395 -20.76 -6.74 15.39
C ASN A 395 -19.58 -7.50 14.77
N GLU A 396 -19.82 -8.14 13.62
CA GLU A 396 -18.82 -8.88 12.87
C GLU A 396 -18.07 -7.95 11.91
N ASN A 397 -18.80 -7.20 11.09
CA ASN A 397 -18.22 -6.37 10.03
C ASN A 397 -17.35 -5.23 10.56
N GLN A 398 -17.69 -4.65 11.72
CA GLN A 398 -17.00 -3.46 12.21
C GLN A 398 -15.53 -3.69 12.56
N LYS A 399 -15.14 -4.93 12.88
CA LYS A 399 -13.78 -5.32 13.26
C LYS A 399 -13.01 -5.98 12.12
N LYS A 400 -13.68 -6.28 11.01
CA LYS A 400 -13.06 -6.93 9.85
C LYS A 400 -12.17 -5.91 9.13
N PRO A 401 -10.88 -6.21 8.90
CA PRO A 401 -10.05 -5.39 8.02
C PRO A 401 -10.65 -5.28 6.62
N TYR A 402 -10.47 -4.13 5.97
CA TYR A 402 -10.84 -3.96 4.57
C TYR A 402 -10.09 -4.98 3.70
N THR A 403 -10.72 -5.40 2.60
CA THR A 403 -10.21 -6.47 1.72
C THR A 403 -8.75 -6.24 1.32
N PHE A 404 -8.43 -5.03 0.86
CA PHE A 404 -7.08 -4.67 0.40
C PHE A 404 -6.15 -4.14 1.48
N ALA A 405 -6.60 -4.09 2.74
CA ALA A 405 -5.76 -3.77 3.88
C ALA A 405 -5.38 -5.01 4.70
N LYS A 406 -6.08 -6.15 4.54
CA LYS A 406 -5.89 -7.39 5.33
C LYS A 406 -4.41 -7.83 5.36
N TYR A 407 -3.77 -7.90 4.20
CA TYR A 407 -2.38 -8.35 4.05
C TYR A 407 -1.37 -7.21 4.01
N CYS A 408 -1.81 -5.95 4.19
CA CYS A 408 -0.96 -4.76 4.17
C CYS A 408 0.01 -4.72 2.95
N PRO A 409 -0.51 -4.74 1.71
CA PRO A 409 0.30 -4.88 0.51
C PRO A 409 0.95 -3.55 0.10
N ILE A 410 1.93 -3.08 0.89
CA ILE A 410 2.54 -1.74 0.74
C ILE A 410 3.42 -1.67 -0.51
N LEU A 411 4.32 -2.64 -0.67
CA LEU A 411 5.25 -2.73 -1.80
C LEU A 411 5.38 -4.20 -2.20
N PHE A 412 5.26 -4.51 -3.48
CA PHE A 412 5.37 -5.87 -4.00
C PHE A 412 5.81 -5.86 -5.46
N LYS A 413 6.16 -7.03 -6.00
CA LYS A 413 6.58 -7.17 -7.40
C LYS A 413 5.45 -7.57 -8.32
N HIS A 414 5.54 -7.12 -9.57
CA HIS A 414 4.74 -7.58 -10.69
C HIS A 414 5.62 -7.78 -11.92
N THR A 415 5.47 -8.93 -12.59
CA THR A 415 6.09 -9.21 -13.88
C THR A 415 5.18 -8.76 -15.01
N LEU A 416 5.69 -7.85 -15.85
CA LEU A 416 5.14 -7.57 -17.17
C LEU A 416 6.04 -8.30 -18.16
N HIS A 417 5.48 -9.18 -18.99
CA HIS A 417 6.20 -10.06 -19.91
C HIS A 417 7.36 -10.83 -19.25
N GLU A 418 8.60 -10.33 -19.29
CA GLU A 418 9.81 -10.94 -18.72
C GLU A 418 10.46 -10.10 -17.60
N LYS A 419 10.12 -8.81 -17.46
CA LYS A 419 10.74 -7.90 -16.49
C LYS A 419 9.88 -7.72 -15.24
N GLU A 420 10.56 -7.57 -14.10
CA GLU A 420 9.91 -7.28 -12.81
C GLU A 420 9.90 -5.79 -12.54
N PHE A 421 8.75 -5.32 -12.06
CA PHE A 421 8.52 -3.97 -11.60
C PHE A 421 8.09 -4.01 -10.14
N TYR A 422 8.50 -3.01 -9.37
CA TYR A 422 7.94 -2.75 -8.06
C TYR A 422 6.59 -2.04 -8.22
N VAL A 423 5.64 -2.42 -7.39
CA VAL A 423 4.30 -1.89 -7.35
C VAL A 423 3.97 -1.50 -5.92
N PHE A 424 3.47 -0.29 -5.71
CA PHE A 424 3.11 0.19 -4.38
C PHE A 424 1.63 0.51 -4.22
N GLN A 425 1.13 0.33 -2.99
CA GLN A 425 -0.22 0.68 -2.56
C GLN A 425 -0.17 1.87 -1.60
N THR A 426 -1.16 2.74 -1.69
CA THR A 426 -1.21 4.01 -0.96
C THR A 426 -2.26 4.04 0.15
N LEU A 427 -2.24 5.12 0.92
CA LEU A 427 -3.27 5.55 1.87
C LEU A 427 -3.86 6.86 1.34
N GLU A 428 -5.17 6.91 1.07
CA GLU A 428 -5.83 8.15 0.62
C GLU A 428 -5.72 9.20 1.75
N MET A 429 -5.02 10.30 1.50
CA MET A 429 -4.80 11.36 2.49
C MET A 429 -5.17 12.72 1.90
N ILE A 430 -6.40 13.14 2.21
CA ILE A 430 -6.96 14.43 1.76
C ILE A 430 -7.05 15.43 2.94
N ASP A 431 -7.39 14.94 4.13
CA ASP A 431 -7.56 15.76 5.34
C ASP A 431 -6.26 15.78 6.15
N PHE A 432 -5.34 16.69 5.79
CA PHE A 432 -4.04 16.83 6.48
C PHE A 432 -4.18 17.35 7.92
N LYS A 433 -5.30 18.00 8.25
CA LYS A 433 -5.58 18.45 9.63
C LYS A 433 -5.75 17.27 10.57
N GLN A 434 -6.56 16.29 10.18
CA GLN A 434 -6.77 15.09 10.99
C GLN A 434 -5.63 14.10 10.83
N ALA A 435 -5.25 13.79 9.59
CA ALA A 435 -4.28 12.75 9.28
C ALA A 435 -2.91 13.05 9.88
N LEU A 436 -2.43 14.29 9.77
CA LEU A 436 -1.12 14.70 10.28
C LEU A 436 -1.18 15.44 11.63
N SER A 437 -2.31 15.35 12.34
CA SER A 437 -2.41 15.93 13.69
C SER A 437 -1.34 15.35 14.63
N PRO A 438 -0.84 16.12 15.61
CA PRO A 438 0.20 15.64 16.54
C PRO A 438 -0.16 14.32 17.21
N ARG A 439 -1.43 14.16 17.63
CA ARG A 439 -1.94 12.91 18.21
C ARG A 439 -1.79 11.71 17.27
N ASN A 440 -2.02 11.89 15.98
CA ASN A 440 -1.94 10.79 15.02
C ASN A 440 -0.48 10.46 14.68
N ILE A 441 0.39 11.48 14.61
CA ILE A 441 1.83 11.31 14.41
C ILE A 441 2.46 10.61 15.63
N ASP A 442 2.10 10.98 16.86
CA ASP A 442 2.59 10.31 18.07
C ASP A 442 2.13 8.84 18.15
N LEU A 443 0.89 8.56 17.76
CA LEU A 443 0.40 7.18 17.61
C LEU A 443 1.23 6.41 16.58
N PHE A 444 1.49 7.04 15.43
CA PHE A 444 2.28 6.44 14.35
C PHE A 444 3.72 6.12 14.77
N ILE A 445 4.36 7.01 15.53
CA ILE A 445 5.68 6.79 16.14
C ILE A 445 5.65 5.64 17.12
N LYS A 446 4.64 5.57 17.99
CA LYS A 446 4.49 4.48 18.96
C LYS A 446 4.39 3.11 18.27
N GLU A 447 3.64 3.03 17.18
CA GLU A 447 3.41 1.78 16.44
C GLU A 447 4.52 1.43 15.43
N LYS A 448 5.56 2.26 15.32
CA LYS A 448 6.60 2.13 14.29
C LYS A 448 6.00 2.05 12.89
N GLY A 449 4.93 2.80 12.65
CA GLY A 449 4.04 2.61 11.51
C GLY A 449 4.71 2.90 10.17
N VAL A 450 3.99 2.52 9.10
CA VAL A 450 4.36 2.88 7.73
C VAL A 450 3.16 3.48 7.02
N PHE A 451 3.37 4.53 6.24
CA PHE A 451 2.45 4.89 5.17
C PHE A 451 3.16 5.42 3.93
N ILE A 452 2.53 5.20 2.79
CA ILE A 452 2.72 5.89 1.52
C ILE A 452 1.42 6.65 1.25
N ALA A 453 1.44 7.98 1.38
CA ALA A 453 0.25 8.80 1.24
C ALA A 453 -0.01 9.12 -0.23
N HIS A 454 -1.22 8.82 -0.69
CA HIS A 454 -1.78 9.31 -1.94
C HIS A 454 -2.41 10.69 -1.67
N THR A 455 -1.78 11.73 -2.20
CA THR A 455 -2.16 13.12 -1.94
C THR A 455 -2.49 13.86 -3.23
N TYR A 456 -3.40 14.84 -3.09
CA TYR A 456 -3.56 15.93 -4.03
C TYR A 456 -3.29 17.21 -3.25
N PHE A 457 -2.03 17.63 -3.13
CA PHE A 457 -1.71 18.81 -2.32
C PHE A 457 -2.44 20.06 -2.85
N SER A 458 -2.50 20.22 -4.17
CA SER A 458 -3.12 21.38 -4.83
C SER A 458 -4.63 21.29 -5.04
N VAL A 459 -5.33 20.33 -4.44
CA VAL A 459 -6.76 20.14 -4.72
C VAL A 459 -7.58 21.39 -4.36
N PRO A 460 -8.31 22.01 -5.33
CA PRO A 460 -8.99 23.28 -5.10
C PRO A 460 -10.40 23.11 -4.53
N MET A 461 -10.84 21.87 -4.29
CA MET A 461 -12.24 21.59 -4.01
C MET A 461 -12.63 21.96 -2.58
N GLU A 462 -13.48 22.97 -2.44
CA GLU A 462 -13.83 23.55 -1.15
C GLU A 462 -14.47 22.56 -0.15
N TYR A 463 -15.14 21.53 -0.67
CA TYR A 463 -15.79 20.51 0.13
C TYR A 463 -14.80 19.48 0.75
N HIS A 464 -13.54 19.49 0.33
CA HIS A 464 -12.49 18.72 0.98
C HIS A 464 -11.99 19.46 2.22
N GLU A 465 -12.45 19.00 3.39
CA GLU A 465 -11.95 19.43 4.70
C GLU A 465 -10.47 19.03 4.87
N GLY A 466 -9.67 19.93 5.44
CA GLY A 466 -8.26 19.67 5.74
C GLY A 466 -7.31 19.64 4.55
N ARG A 467 -7.75 20.10 3.36
CA ARG A 467 -6.88 20.33 2.19
C ARG A 467 -5.74 21.30 2.52
N MET A 468 -4.63 21.19 1.80
CA MET A 468 -3.44 22.02 2.04
C MET A 468 -3.69 23.50 1.78
N PHE A 469 -4.42 23.83 0.71
CA PHE A 469 -4.66 25.22 0.29
C PHE A 469 -6.07 25.69 0.66
N VAL A 470 -6.18 26.80 1.40
CA VAL A 470 -7.48 27.47 1.63
C VAL A 470 -8.01 28.02 0.30
N ASN A 471 -7.12 28.66 -0.46
CA ASN A 471 -7.28 29.12 -1.84
C ASN A 471 -5.94 28.92 -2.58
N MET A 472 -5.90 29.19 -3.90
CA MET A 472 -4.75 28.86 -4.77
C MET A 472 -3.39 29.36 -4.28
N ASN A 473 -3.35 30.42 -3.46
CA ASN A 473 -2.09 31.06 -3.04
C ASN A 473 -1.87 31.04 -1.52
N VAL A 474 -2.74 30.38 -0.74
CA VAL A 474 -2.67 30.41 0.73
C VAL A 474 -2.78 29.01 1.30
N ILE A 475 -1.71 28.55 1.93
CA ILE A 475 -1.67 27.30 2.70
C ILE A 475 -2.46 27.49 4.00
N ASP A 476 -3.26 26.48 4.37
CA ASP A 476 -3.99 26.47 5.62
C ASP A 476 -3.04 26.44 6.83
N ASN A 477 -3.24 27.35 7.78
CA ASN A 477 -2.36 27.52 8.94
C ASN A 477 -2.26 26.27 9.83
N GLU A 478 -3.35 25.53 10.00
CA GLU A 478 -3.35 24.32 10.81
C GLU A 478 -2.65 23.17 10.08
N VAL A 479 -2.84 23.09 8.76
CA VAL A 479 -2.08 22.15 7.92
C VAL A 479 -0.59 22.46 7.99
N SER A 480 -0.19 23.73 7.84
CA SER A 480 1.21 24.15 7.98
C SER A 480 1.80 23.74 9.33
N LYS A 481 1.08 23.96 10.44
CA LYS A 481 1.52 23.55 11.79
C LYS A 481 1.70 22.03 11.92
N ASN A 482 0.81 21.25 11.31
CA ASN A 482 0.93 19.79 11.31
C ASN A 482 2.16 19.32 10.51
N PHE A 483 2.44 19.94 9.37
CA PHE A 483 3.67 19.67 8.60
C PHE A 483 4.93 20.12 9.36
N GLU A 484 4.88 21.24 10.08
CA GLU A 484 5.97 21.68 10.95
C GLU A 484 6.24 20.65 12.06
N PHE A 485 5.20 20.17 12.75
CA PHE A 485 5.33 19.13 13.77
C PHE A 485 5.92 17.82 13.20
N LEU A 486 5.44 17.38 12.03
CA LEU A 486 6.02 16.22 11.34
C LEU A 486 7.49 16.46 10.95
N GLY A 487 7.80 17.64 10.44
CA GLY A 487 9.16 18.06 10.09
C GLY A 487 10.11 18.05 11.29
N GLU A 488 9.64 18.48 12.47
CA GLU A 488 10.40 18.38 13.72
C GLU A 488 10.72 16.92 14.08
N LYS A 489 9.74 16.01 13.97
CA LYS A 489 9.96 14.58 14.22
C LYS A 489 10.95 13.96 13.23
N ILE A 490 10.93 14.38 11.96
CA ILE A 490 11.90 13.93 10.95
C ILE A 490 13.30 14.45 11.27
N LYS A 491 13.45 15.74 11.59
CA LYS A 491 14.73 16.36 11.97
C LYS A 491 15.33 15.71 13.22
N ASN A 492 14.49 15.36 14.19
CA ASN A 492 14.89 14.66 15.42
C ASN A 492 15.17 13.17 15.22
N ARG A 493 15.03 12.64 13.98
CA ARG A 493 15.20 11.22 13.64
C ARG A 493 14.21 10.30 14.34
N ASP A 494 13.05 10.82 14.76
CA ASP A 494 11.94 10.02 15.28
C ASP A 494 11.13 9.35 14.15
N ILE A 495 11.24 9.87 12.93
CA ILE A 495 10.60 9.38 11.71
C ILE A 495 11.64 9.36 10.58
N TRP A 496 11.63 8.29 9.77
CA TRP A 496 12.33 8.28 8.50
C TRP A 496 11.37 8.72 7.38
N ASN A 497 11.72 9.75 6.63
CA ASN A 497 10.95 10.24 5.49
C ASN A 497 11.72 10.06 4.18
N PRO A 498 11.57 8.90 3.51
CA PRO A 498 12.13 8.67 2.18
C PRO A 498 11.19 9.14 1.06
N THR A 499 11.75 9.33 -0.14
CA THR A 499 10.99 9.26 -1.40
C THR A 499 10.61 7.81 -1.73
N ILE A 500 9.78 7.58 -2.76
CA ILE A 500 9.41 6.21 -3.19
C ILE A 500 10.65 5.46 -3.67
N GLN A 501 11.49 6.10 -4.47
CA GLN A 501 12.73 5.52 -4.96
C GLN A 501 13.66 5.12 -3.80
N GLU A 502 13.86 6.00 -2.81
CA GLU A 502 14.68 5.70 -1.62
C GLU A 502 14.08 4.55 -0.79
N LEU A 503 12.76 4.50 -0.67
CA LEU A 503 12.03 3.45 0.04
C LEU A 503 12.20 2.10 -0.66
N VAL A 504 11.95 2.04 -1.97
CA VAL A 504 12.09 0.83 -2.79
C VAL A 504 13.54 0.33 -2.76
N ALA A 505 14.52 1.23 -2.91
CA ALA A 505 15.93 0.87 -2.86
C ALA A 505 16.31 0.20 -1.53
N TYR A 506 15.80 0.71 -0.40
CA TYR A 506 16.03 0.09 0.90
C TYR A 506 15.24 -1.22 1.08
N TRP A 507 13.93 -1.21 0.78
CA TRP A 507 13.02 -2.33 1.03
C TRP A 507 13.24 -3.52 0.11
N SER A 508 13.79 -3.33 -1.09
CA SER A 508 14.17 -4.43 -2.00
C SER A 508 15.14 -5.44 -1.34
N ASN A 509 15.87 -5.03 -0.29
CA ASN A 509 16.77 -5.90 0.45
C ASN A 509 16.06 -6.90 1.37
N PHE A 510 14.77 -6.72 1.71
CA PHE A 510 14.00 -7.72 2.48
C PHE A 510 13.91 -9.05 1.72
N GLU A 511 13.78 -8.99 0.39
CA GLU A 511 13.74 -10.18 -0.47
C GLU A 511 15.04 -10.99 -0.45
N LYS A 512 16.15 -10.36 -0.04
CA LYS A 512 17.47 -10.98 0.03
C LYS A 512 17.75 -11.61 1.39
N VAL A 513 16.88 -11.43 2.39
CA VAL A 513 17.11 -11.91 3.75
C VAL A 513 17.13 -13.44 3.79
N ILE A 514 18.24 -13.99 4.25
CA ILE A 514 18.43 -15.40 4.58
C ILE A 514 19.00 -15.46 6.00
N LEU A 515 18.29 -16.15 6.88
CA LEU A 515 18.71 -16.45 8.23
C LEU A 515 19.11 -17.93 8.32
N ASP A 516 20.02 -18.22 9.24
CA ASP A 516 20.35 -19.58 9.64
C ASP A 516 20.45 -19.66 11.16
N VAL A 517 20.61 -20.87 11.68
CA VAL A 517 20.74 -21.14 13.11
C VAL A 517 21.98 -22.00 13.36
N ASP A 518 22.73 -21.67 14.40
CA ASP A 518 23.90 -22.46 14.79
C ASP A 518 23.54 -23.65 15.70
N TYR A 519 24.55 -24.44 16.08
CA TYR A 519 24.39 -25.60 16.95
C TYR A 519 23.95 -25.25 18.38
N GLN A 520 24.02 -23.97 18.78
CA GLN A 520 23.55 -23.47 20.07
C GLN A 520 22.11 -22.94 19.99
N GLY A 521 21.50 -22.95 18.79
CA GLY A 521 20.19 -22.36 18.58
C GLY A 521 20.20 -20.84 18.41
N THR A 522 21.36 -20.21 18.16
CA THR A 522 21.45 -18.77 17.92
C THR A 522 21.18 -18.46 16.45
N ILE A 523 20.19 -17.60 16.19
CA ILE A 523 19.84 -17.17 14.83
C ILE A 523 20.78 -16.05 14.36
N PHE A 524 21.26 -16.15 13.13
CA PHE A 524 22.11 -15.14 12.51
C PHE A 524 21.75 -14.91 11.04
N VAL A 525 22.15 -13.73 10.51
CA VAL A 525 21.99 -13.40 9.09
C VAL A 525 23.08 -14.10 8.30
N LYS A 526 22.69 -14.99 7.38
CA LYS A 526 23.62 -15.84 6.61
C LYS A 526 24.30 -15.11 5.47
N ASN A 527 23.60 -14.16 4.85
CA ASN A 527 24.08 -13.40 3.71
C ASN A 527 24.37 -11.95 4.05
N LYS A 528 25.19 -11.29 3.22
CA LYS A 528 25.34 -9.83 3.29
C LYS A 528 24.00 -9.16 3.00
N THR A 529 23.62 -8.20 3.85
CA THR A 529 22.41 -7.39 3.70
C THR A 529 22.72 -5.94 4.09
N ASP A 530 22.09 -5.00 3.40
CA ASP A 530 22.16 -3.57 3.71
C ASP A 530 21.05 -3.15 4.69
N LEU A 531 20.22 -4.10 5.13
CA LEU A 531 19.19 -3.85 6.15
C LEU A 531 19.82 -3.75 7.53
N ILE A 532 19.36 -2.78 8.30
CA ILE A 532 19.66 -2.66 9.72
C ILE A 532 18.88 -3.75 10.46
N TYR A 533 19.56 -4.49 11.34
CA TYR A 533 18.94 -5.52 12.16
C TYR A 533 19.50 -5.54 13.59
N ILE A 534 18.72 -6.09 14.52
CA ILE A 534 19.12 -6.34 15.90
C ILE A 534 18.86 -7.80 16.26
N ARG A 535 19.55 -8.26 17.30
CA ARG A 535 19.19 -9.49 18.01
C ARG A 535 18.34 -9.11 19.22
N ILE A 536 17.16 -9.71 19.34
CA ILE A 536 16.31 -9.52 20.51
C ILE A 536 16.51 -10.69 21.46
N ASN A 537 16.83 -10.38 22.72
CA ASN A 537 16.82 -11.36 23.80
C ASN A 537 15.36 -11.57 24.20
N ILE A 538 14.96 -12.82 24.35
CA ILE A 538 13.57 -13.22 24.51
C ILE A 538 13.10 -13.19 25.98
N GLU A 539 14.01 -13.07 26.95
CA GLU A 539 13.71 -12.99 28.39
C GLU A 539 13.46 -11.56 28.93
N LYS A 540 13.63 -10.51 28.10
CA LYS A 540 13.37 -9.11 28.42
C LYS A 540 12.52 -8.44 27.34
#